data_AF-A0A662KDB0-F1
#
_entry.id   AF-A0A662KDB0-F1
#
_cell.length_a   1.000
_cell.length_b   1.000
_cell.length_c   1.000
_cell.angle_alpha   90.00
_cell.angle_beta   90.00
_cell.angle_gamma   90.00
#
_symmetry.space_group_name_H-M   'P 1'
#
loop_
_entity.id
_entity.type
_entity.pdbx_description
1 polymer ?
#
loop_
_entity_poly.entity_id
_entity_poly.type
_entity_poly.pdbx_seq_one_letter_code
_entity_poly.pdbx_strand_id
1 'polypeptide(L)'
;SIAEADSMVVLSHFKGHGMAGFGGAIKNLGMGCTSKRGKMWQHSASKPEYDAENCILCRKCIEFCPADAITEEEGHILINYERCWGCGACTVLCEQGCFSLPSQWIQKFQKRVAVAAKAALQAVDGRASFMNVLMDITPRCDCCSFAGKPMLEDIGILASRDAVAIDTASYELVCDAAGKDVFHEVHGIYSMVQVEEAEKLGIGTGEYVLESV
;
A
#
# COMPACT_ATOMS: atom_id res chain seq x y z
N SER A 1 -8.64 4.27 21.83
CA SER A 1 -8.51 4.02 20.38
C SER A 1 -7.98 5.27 19.70
N ILE A 2 -7.56 5.23 18.42
CA ILE A 2 -7.18 6.45 17.69
C ILE A 2 -8.33 7.47 17.66
N ALA A 3 -9.58 7.00 17.57
CA ALA A 3 -10.77 7.84 17.58
C ALA A 3 -11.04 8.56 18.92
N GLU A 4 -10.27 8.25 19.97
CA GLU A 4 -10.38 8.88 21.29
C GLU A 4 -9.14 9.74 21.60
N ALA A 5 -8.17 9.84 20.68
CA ALA A 5 -6.95 10.59 20.91
C ALA A 5 -7.14 12.08 20.58
N ASP A 6 -6.56 12.97 21.40
CA ASP A 6 -6.59 14.41 21.15
C ASP A 6 -5.67 14.84 19.99
N SER A 7 -4.60 14.08 19.77
CA SER A 7 -3.60 14.32 18.74
C SER A 7 -2.76 13.07 18.47
N MET A 8 -1.96 13.08 17.41
CA MET A 8 -1.12 11.96 17.01
C MET A 8 0.28 12.41 16.61
N VAL A 9 1.29 11.61 16.97
CA VAL A 9 2.64 11.70 16.39
C VAL A 9 2.88 10.43 15.58
N VAL A 10 3.16 10.59 14.30
CA VAL A 10 3.36 9.49 13.36
C VAL A 10 4.85 9.37 13.05
N LEU A 11 5.49 8.37 13.64
CA LEU A 11 6.88 8.03 13.38
C LEU A 11 6.95 6.92 12.32
N SER A 12 7.58 7.20 11.19
CA SER A 12 7.72 6.25 10.09
C SER A 12 9.19 6.02 9.77
N HIS A 13 9.54 4.75 9.55
CA HIS A 13 10.80 4.39 8.91
C HIS A 13 10.61 4.44 7.40
N PHE A 14 11.23 5.40 6.74
CA PHE A 14 11.06 5.63 5.31
C PHE A 14 11.89 4.63 4.49
N LYS A 15 11.21 3.67 3.83
CA LYS A 15 11.85 2.58 3.08
C LYS A 15 10.95 1.98 2.01
N GLY A 16 11.48 1.06 1.20
CA GLY A 16 10.74 0.40 0.12
C GLY A 16 9.57 -0.46 0.60
N HIS A 17 8.54 -0.57 -0.24
CA HIS A 17 7.38 -1.43 0.00
C HIS A 17 6.78 -1.93 -1.31
N GLY A 18 6.67 -3.25 -1.49
CA GLY A 18 6.33 -3.87 -2.77
C GLY A 18 5.08 -3.35 -3.47
N MET A 19 3.97 -3.14 -2.76
CA MET A 19 2.71 -2.65 -3.37
C MET A 19 2.51 -1.14 -3.29
N ALA A 20 3.27 -0.45 -2.44
CA ALA A 20 3.10 0.97 -2.16
C ALA A 20 4.23 1.84 -2.73
N GLY A 21 5.26 1.21 -3.29
CA GLY A 21 6.52 1.85 -3.68
C GLY A 21 7.41 2.05 -2.45
N PHE A 22 6.94 2.84 -1.50
CA PHE A 22 7.61 3.09 -0.22
C PHE A 22 6.61 3.10 0.95
N GLY A 23 7.15 3.01 2.17
CA GLY A 23 6.43 3.23 3.41
C GLY A 23 6.86 4.53 4.06
N GLY A 24 6.01 5.55 4.01
CA GLY A 24 6.16 6.81 4.73
C GLY A 24 4.98 7.07 5.66
N ALA A 25 4.74 8.34 6.00
CA ALA A 25 3.64 8.80 6.84
C ALA A 25 2.28 8.33 6.33
N ILE A 26 2.00 8.49 5.03
CA ILE A 26 0.69 8.14 4.43
C ILE A 26 0.42 6.64 4.56
N LYS A 27 1.40 5.80 4.23
CA LYS A 27 1.27 4.34 4.37
C LYS A 27 1.15 3.92 5.83
N ASN A 28 1.89 4.58 6.73
CA ASN A 28 1.85 4.29 8.15
C ASN A 28 0.45 4.55 8.72
N LEU A 29 -0.13 5.72 8.44
CA LEU A 29 -1.52 6.03 8.74
C LEU A 29 -2.48 5.03 8.08
N GLY A 30 -2.39 4.90 6.76
CA GLY A 30 -3.35 4.16 5.95
C GLY A 30 -3.38 2.67 6.27
N MET A 31 -2.25 2.05 6.61
CA MET A 31 -2.22 0.62 6.97
C MET A 31 -2.23 0.38 8.49
N GLY A 32 -1.61 1.25 9.29
CA GLY A 32 -1.44 1.08 10.73
C GLY A 32 -2.65 1.52 11.56
N CYS A 33 -3.40 2.51 11.09
CA CYS A 33 -4.55 3.06 11.82
C CYS A 33 -5.89 2.44 11.41
N THR A 34 -5.88 1.26 10.78
CA THR A 34 -7.09 0.63 10.25
C THR A 34 -7.47 -0.65 11.00
N SER A 35 -8.78 -0.94 11.01
CA SER A 35 -9.29 -2.23 11.47
C SER A 35 -8.90 -3.36 10.50
N LYS A 36 -9.02 -4.61 10.96
CA LYS A 36 -8.86 -5.80 10.10
C LYS A 36 -9.69 -5.68 8.82
N ARG A 37 -10.93 -5.20 8.93
CA ARG A 37 -11.83 -4.97 7.78
C ARG A 37 -11.33 -3.88 6.85
N GLY A 38 -10.79 -2.78 7.39
CA GLY A 38 -10.21 -1.69 6.60
C GLY A 38 -8.99 -2.15 5.80
N LYS A 39 -8.10 -2.93 6.43
CA LYS A 39 -6.95 -3.54 5.75
C LYS A 39 -7.37 -4.52 4.66
N MET A 40 -8.40 -5.33 4.90
CA MET A 40 -8.97 -6.21 3.85
C MET A 40 -9.59 -5.42 2.70
N TRP A 41 -10.28 -4.31 2.98
CA TRP A 41 -10.80 -3.45 1.93
C TRP A 41 -9.68 -2.89 1.04
N GLN A 42 -8.55 -2.45 1.61
CA GLN A 42 -7.41 -1.99 0.82
C GLN A 42 -6.89 -3.09 -0.12
N HIS A 43 -6.62 -4.29 0.42
CA HIS A 43 -6.10 -5.41 -0.37
C HIS A 43 -7.12 -6.01 -1.34
N SER A 44 -8.42 -5.80 -1.14
CA SER A 44 -9.44 -6.22 -2.11
C SER A 44 -9.35 -5.48 -3.47
N ALA A 45 -8.31 -4.68 -3.70
CA ALA A 45 -7.99 -4.12 -5.00
C ALA A 45 -7.53 -5.22 -5.97
N SER A 46 -6.94 -6.31 -5.44
CA SER A 46 -6.51 -7.51 -6.18
C SER A 46 -7.60 -8.57 -6.29
N LYS A 47 -8.88 -8.18 -6.40
CA LYS A 47 -9.93 -9.15 -6.77
C LYS A 47 -9.62 -9.67 -8.18
N PRO A 48 -9.51 -11.00 -8.36
CA PRO A 48 -8.99 -11.59 -9.59
C PRO A 48 -10.02 -11.50 -10.72
N GLU A 49 -9.56 -11.50 -11.95
CA GLU A 49 -10.35 -11.77 -13.16
C GLU A 49 -10.21 -13.25 -13.50
N TYR A 50 -11.25 -13.87 -14.06
CA TYR A 50 -11.26 -15.29 -14.41
C TYR A 50 -11.47 -15.48 -15.91
N ASP A 51 -10.62 -16.31 -16.51
CA ASP A 51 -10.70 -16.75 -17.89
C ASP A 51 -10.85 -18.28 -17.94
N ALA A 52 -11.91 -18.74 -18.59
CA ALA A 52 -12.26 -20.15 -18.66
C ALA A 52 -11.47 -20.93 -19.72
N GLU A 53 -10.69 -20.28 -20.59
CA GLU A 53 -10.05 -20.90 -21.77
C GLU A 53 -9.34 -22.22 -21.47
N ASN A 54 -8.54 -22.26 -20.40
CA ASN A 54 -7.76 -23.45 -19.99
C ASN A 54 -8.30 -24.15 -18.74
N CYS A 55 -9.52 -23.81 -18.31
CA CYS A 55 -10.04 -24.32 -17.05
C CYS A 55 -10.43 -25.81 -17.15
N ILE A 56 -9.76 -26.65 -16.36
CA ILE A 56 -10.04 -28.10 -16.30
C ILE A 56 -11.02 -28.49 -15.17
N LEU A 57 -11.64 -27.50 -14.50
CA LEU A 57 -12.56 -27.71 -13.36
C LEU A 57 -11.97 -28.61 -12.25
N CYS A 58 -10.71 -28.40 -11.88
CA CYS A 58 -10.08 -29.14 -10.78
C CYS A 58 -10.62 -28.77 -9.39
N ARG A 59 -11.44 -27.71 -9.30
CA ARG A 59 -12.14 -27.23 -8.09
C ARG A 59 -11.25 -26.78 -6.92
N LYS A 60 -9.92 -26.79 -7.05
CA LYS A 60 -8.99 -26.25 -6.04
C LYS A 60 -9.32 -24.80 -5.66
N CYS A 61 -9.72 -23.96 -6.62
CA CYS A 61 -10.10 -22.57 -6.34
C CYS A 61 -11.35 -22.46 -5.45
N ILE A 62 -12.27 -23.41 -5.51
CA ILE A 62 -13.47 -23.49 -4.66
C ILE A 62 -13.06 -23.98 -3.28
N GLU A 63 -12.35 -25.12 -3.22
CA GLU A 63 -11.95 -25.78 -1.97
C GLU A 63 -11.13 -24.87 -1.04
N PHE A 64 -10.20 -24.10 -1.61
CA PHE A 64 -9.28 -23.26 -0.84
C PHE A 64 -9.69 -21.78 -0.78
N CYS A 65 -10.92 -21.44 -1.17
CA CYS A 65 -11.40 -20.05 -1.06
C CYS A 65 -11.76 -19.75 0.41
N PRO A 66 -11.00 -18.90 1.13
CA PRO A 66 -11.29 -18.63 2.53
C PRO A 66 -12.57 -17.79 2.76
N ALA A 67 -13.15 -17.27 1.68
CA ALA A 67 -14.34 -16.43 1.71
C ALA A 67 -15.61 -17.18 1.24
N ASP A 68 -15.47 -18.44 0.81
CA ASP A 68 -16.45 -19.21 0.02
C ASP A 68 -17.09 -18.34 -1.07
N ALA A 69 -16.25 -17.61 -1.80
CA ALA A 69 -16.65 -16.66 -2.83
C ALA A 69 -16.65 -17.26 -4.24
N ILE A 70 -16.21 -18.50 -4.40
CA ILE A 70 -16.08 -19.16 -5.70
C ILE A 70 -17.01 -20.37 -5.72
N THR A 71 -17.87 -20.46 -6.73
CA THR A 71 -18.82 -21.55 -6.94
C THR A 71 -18.69 -22.11 -8.36
N GLU A 72 -19.35 -23.25 -8.59
CA GLU A 72 -19.50 -23.84 -9.92
C GLU A 72 -20.98 -23.89 -10.28
N GLU A 73 -21.34 -23.37 -11.46
CA GLU A 73 -22.69 -23.51 -12.04
C GLU A 73 -22.55 -23.90 -13.51
N GLU A 74 -23.32 -24.91 -13.95
CA GLU A 74 -23.34 -25.39 -15.34
C GLU A 74 -21.94 -25.72 -15.92
N GLY A 75 -21.00 -26.16 -15.08
CA GLY A 75 -19.62 -26.45 -15.51
C GLY A 75 -18.74 -25.21 -15.67
N HIS A 76 -19.14 -24.07 -15.13
CA HIS A 76 -18.37 -22.82 -15.14
C HIS A 76 -18.09 -22.33 -13.72
N ILE A 77 -16.90 -21.77 -13.51
CA ILE A 77 -16.54 -21.11 -12.26
C ILE A 77 -17.17 -19.72 -12.22
N LEU A 78 -17.78 -19.38 -11.10
CA LEU A 78 -18.34 -18.07 -10.79
C LEU A 78 -17.69 -17.48 -9.55
N ILE A 79 -17.44 -16.17 -9.56
CA ILE A 79 -16.88 -15.45 -8.42
C ILE A 79 -17.92 -14.46 -7.90
N ASN A 80 -18.36 -14.65 -6.65
CA ASN A 80 -19.10 -13.65 -5.91
C ASN A 80 -18.12 -12.56 -5.43
N TYR A 81 -18.06 -11.46 -6.18
CA TYR A 81 -17.16 -10.35 -5.86
C TYR A 81 -17.53 -9.60 -4.58
N GLU A 82 -18.76 -9.68 -4.09
CA GLU A 82 -19.14 -9.06 -2.81
C GLU A 82 -18.49 -9.80 -1.63
N ARG A 83 -18.46 -11.14 -1.72
CA ARG A 83 -17.80 -12.00 -0.72
C ARG A 83 -16.28 -12.06 -0.90
N CYS A 84 -15.78 -11.93 -2.13
CA CYS A 84 -14.36 -12.08 -2.43
C CYS A 84 -13.50 -11.04 -1.68
N TRP A 85 -12.54 -11.51 -0.90
CA TRP A 85 -11.59 -10.66 -0.17
C TRP A 85 -10.46 -10.11 -1.05
N GLY A 86 -10.28 -10.67 -2.26
CA GLY A 86 -9.13 -10.35 -3.12
C GLY A 86 -7.80 -10.88 -2.59
N CYS A 87 -7.81 -11.98 -1.84
CA CYS A 87 -6.61 -12.56 -1.21
C CYS A 87 -5.59 -13.17 -2.20
N GLY A 88 -5.96 -13.36 -3.47
CA GLY A 88 -5.08 -13.92 -4.50
C GLY A 88 -4.84 -15.43 -4.42
N ALA A 89 -5.47 -16.15 -3.49
CA ALA A 89 -5.27 -17.60 -3.32
C ALA A 89 -5.55 -18.39 -4.62
N CYS A 90 -6.64 -18.07 -5.32
CA CYS A 90 -6.98 -18.73 -6.59
C CYS A 90 -5.95 -18.47 -7.71
N THR A 91 -5.32 -17.28 -7.74
CA THR A 91 -4.26 -16.94 -8.70
C THR A 91 -3.02 -17.81 -8.47
N VAL A 92 -2.68 -18.09 -7.21
CA VAL A 92 -1.52 -18.93 -6.87
C VAL A 92 -1.82 -20.43 -7.07
N LEU A 93 -3.05 -20.87 -6.79
CA LEU A 93 -3.44 -22.28 -6.84
C LEU A 93 -3.78 -22.78 -8.24
N CYS A 94 -4.17 -21.89 -9.16
CA CYS A 94 -4.57 -22.31 -10.50
C CYS A 94 -3.35 -22.56 -11.39
N GLU A 95 -2.97 -23.83 -11.50
CA GLU A 95 -1.88 -24.29 -12.37
C GLU A 95 -2.16 -24.02 -13.87
N GLN A 96 -3.42 -23.81 -14.25
CA GLN A 96 -3.82 -23.50 -15.63
C GLN A 96 -3.78 -21.99 -15.93
N GLY A 97 -3.47 -21.14 -14.93
CA GLY A 97 -3.39 -19.69 -15.13
C GLY A 97 -4.73 -19.01 -15.42
N CYS A 98 -5.86 -19.63 -15.06
CA CYS A 98 -7.21 -19.10 -15.32
C CYS A 98 -7.58 -17.85 -14.51
N PHE A 99 -6.73 -17.41 -13.58
CA PHE A 99 -6.98 -16.22 -12.77
C PHE A 99 -5.86 -15.21 -12.94
N SER A 100 -6.22 -13.96 -13.23
CA SER A 100 -5.28 -12.85 -13.36
C SER A 100 -5.63 -11.72 -12.39
N LEU A 101 -4.67 -10.85 -12.09
CA LEU A 101 -4.94 -9.63 -11.34
C LEU A 101 -5.32 -8.49 -12.29
N PRO A 102 -6.29 -7.62 -11.93
CA PRO A 102 -6.69 -6.50 -12.77
C PRO A 102 -5.51 -5.56 -13.04
N SER A 103 -5.34 -5.08 -14.27
CA SER A 103 -4.15 -4.31 -14.69
C SER A 103 -3.77 -3.11 -13.80
N GLN A 104 -4.74 -2.47 -13.14
CA GLN A 104 -4.53 -1.29 -12.28
C GLN A 104 -4.70 -1.55 -10.77
N TRP A 105 -4.59 -2.81 -10.35
CA TRP A 105 -4.85 -3.19 -8.95
C TRP A 105 -3.88 -2.51 -7.96
N ILE A 106 -2.61 -2.30 -8.34
CA ILE A 106 -1.60 -1.61 -7.52
C ILE A 106 -1.97 -0.14 -7.32
N GLN A 107 -2.32 0.57 -8.38
CA GLN A 107 -2.72 1.97 -8.32
C GLN A 107 -3.99 2.11 -7.45
N LYS A 108 -4.95 1.19 -7.62
CA LYS A 108 -6.15 1.13 -6.79
C LYS A 108 -5.83 0.86 -5.32
N PHE A 109 -4.86 -0.01 -5.02
CA PHE A 109 -4.37 -0.25 -3.66
C PHE A 109 -3.76 1.03 -3.07
N GLN A 110 -2.84 1.69 -3.77
CA GLN A 110 -2.21 2.93 -3.32
C GLN A 110 -3.23 4.05 -3.04
N LYS A 111 -4.23 4.22 -3.92
CA LYS A 111 -5.34 5.17 -3.68
C LYS A 111 -6.13 4.84 -2.42
N ARG A 112 -6.41 3.56 -2.17
CA ARG A 112 -7.12 3.12 -0.96
C ARG A 112 -6.32 3.33 0.31
N VAL A 113 -4.99 3.24 0.25
CA VAL A 113 -4.10 3.61 1.37
C VAL A 113 -4.25 5.10 1.69
N ALA A 114 -4.25 5.97 0.69
CA ALA A 114 -4.48 7.41 0.88
C ALA A 114 -5.87 7.72 1.48
N VAL A 115 -6.93 7.06 1.00
CA VAL A 115 -8.27 7.17 1.59
C VAL A 115 -8.29 6.76 3.06
N ALA A 116 -7.61 5.66 3.41
CA ALA A 116 -7.51 5.21 4.78
C ALA A 116 -6.69 6.17 5.66
N ALA A 117 -5.62 6.75 5.12
CA ALA A 117 -4.83 7.76 5.81
C ALA A 117 -5.66 9.01 6.15
N LYS A 118 -6.50 9.46 5.19
CA LYS A 118 -7.46 10.53 5.44
C LYS A 118 -8.42 10.21 6.59
N ALA A 119 -8.98 9.01 6.61
CA ALA A 119 -9.88 8.60 7.69
C ALA A 119 -9.17 8.60 9.06
N ALA A 120 -7.89 8.19 9.11
CA ALA A 120 -7.09 8.23 10.33
C ALA A 120 -6.83 9.67 10.81
N LEU A 121 -6.53 10.60 9.89
CA LEU A 121 -6.34 12.01 10.24
C LEU A 121 -7.63 12.70 10.68
N GLN A 122 -8.76 12.37 10.05
CA GLN A 122 -10.07 12.87 10.47
C GLN A 122 -10.42 12.44 11.90
N ALA A 123 -9.96 11.28 12.35
CA ALA A 123 -10.20 10.80 13.71
C ALA A 123 -9.54 11.66 14.80
N VAL A 124 -8.55 12.50 14.44
CA VAL A 124 -7.86 13.42 15.34
C VAL A 124 -8.00 14.89 14.89
N ASP A 125 -8.99 15.20 14.05
CA ASP A 125 -9.22 16.53 13.47
C ASP A 125 -7.97 17.15 12.80
N GLY A 126 -7.16 16.32 12.15
CA GLY A 126 -5.92 16.74 11.50
C GLY A 126 -4.80 17.12 12.47
N ARG A 127 -4.98 16.94 13.79
CA ARG A 127 -3.95 17.22 14.82
C ARG A 127 -2.91 16.11 14.84
N ALA A 128 -2.11 16.07 13.79
CA ALA A 128 -1.01 15.11 13.63
C ALA A 128 0.31 15.81 13.30
N SER A 129 1.40 15.27 13.82
CA SER A 129 2.77 15.60 13.42
C SER A 129 3.47 14.35 12.91
N PHE A 130 4.36 14.51 11.94
CA PHE A 130 5.00 13.42 11.22
C PHE A 130 6.51 13.50 11.39
N MET A 131 7.13 12.33 11.53
CA MET A 131 8.58 12.17 11.49
C MET A 131 8.93 10.99 10.59
N ASN A 132 9.71 11.24 9.54
CA ASN A 132 10.23 10.20 8.66
C ASN A 132 11.71 10.00 8.97
N VAL A 133 12.09 8.77 9.29
CA VAL A 133 13.47 8.34 9.53
C VAL A 133 14.01 7.76 8.21
N LEU A 134 14.95 8.48 7.60
CA LEU A 134 15.61 8.14 6.35
C LEU A 134 17.01 7.58 6.66
N MET A 135 17.02 6.47 7.39
CA MET A 135 18.23 5.73 7.76
C MET A 135 18.00 4.25 7.40
N ASP A 136 19.05 3.48 7.12
CA ASP A 136 18.94 2.04 6.80
C ASP A 136 17.85 1.74 5.75
N ILE A 137 17.82 2.53 4.67
CA ILE A 137 16.74 2.50 3.67
C ILE A 137 16.85 1.23 2.82
N THR A 138 16.02 0.24 3.12
CA THR A 138 16.01 -1.08 2.48
C THR A 138 14.96 -1.21 1.36
N PRO A 139 15.14 -2.17 0.41
CA PRO A 139 14.17 -2.46 -0.65
C PRO A 139 12.78 -2.88 -0.16
N ARG A 140 12.67 -3.53 1.00
CA ARG A 140 11.38 -4.01 1.54
C ARG A 140 11.11 -3.42 2.92
N CYS A 141 9.84 -3.47 3.29
CA CYS A 141 9.34 -2.92 4.54
C CYS A 141 9.74 -3.81 5.73
N ASP A 142 9.85 -3.21 6.92
CA ASP A 142 10.26 -3.88 8.17
C ASP A 142 9.33 -5.01 8.60
N CYS A 143 8.11 -5.06 8.05
CA CYS A 143 7.20 -6.17 8.27
C CYS A 143 7.63 -7.47 7.58
N CYS A 144 8.59 -7.43 6.66
CA CYS A 144 9.10 -8.60 5.96
C CYS A 144 10.23 -9.26 6.76
N SER A 145 10.25 -10.60 6.81
CA SER A 145 11.30 -11.37 7.51
C SER A 145 12.73 -11.10 7.01
N PHE A 146 12.86 -10.56 5.79
CA PHE A 146 14.11 -10.06 5.25
C PHE A 146 13.86 -8.78 4.45
N ALA A 147 14.38 -7.64 4.90
CA ALA A 147 14.14 -6.35 4.25
C ALA A 147 15.07 -6.08 3.04
N GLY A 148 16.19 -6.80 2.96
CA GLY A 148 17.29 -6.52 2.03
C GLY A 148 18.45 -5.79 2.74
N LYS A 149 19.45 -5.36 1.96
CA LYS A 149 20.52 -4.48 2.46
C LYS A 149 20.13 -3.01 2.22
N PRO A 150 20.66 -2.05 2.99
CA PRO A 150 20.48 -0.63 2.69
C PRO A 150 20.85 -0.30 1.24
N MET A 151 20.03 0.52 0.59
CA MET A 151 20.18 0.89 -0.83
C MET A 151 21.05 2.14 -1.02
N LEU A 152 21.18 2.96 0.03
CA LEU A 152 21.94 4.19 0.07
C LEU A 152 22.40 4.46 1.52
N GLU A 153 23.27 5.46 1.69
CA GLU A 153 23.67 5.97 2.99
C GLU A 153 22.51 6.73 3.67
N ASP A 154 22.62 6.89 4.99
CA ASP A 154 21.63 7.60 5.80
C ASP A 154 21.54 9.07 5.39
N ILE A 155 20.31 9.57 5.22
CA ILE A 155 20.04 10.97 4.91
C ILE A 155 19.74 11.75 6.19
N GLY A 156 19.00 11.15 7.12
CA GLY A 156 18.69 11.75 8.42
C GLY A 156 17.23 11.59 8.83
N ILE A 157 16.70 12.58 9.56
CA ILE A 157 15.33 12.59 10.08
C ILE A 157 14.63 13.85 9.57
N LEU A 158 13.45 13.67 9.00
CA LEU A 158 12.57 14.77 8.60
C LEU A 158 11.41 14.88 9.58
N ALA A 159 10.92 16.10 9.79
CA ALA A 159 9.72 16.37 10.57
C ALA A 159 8.80 17.34 9.82
N SER A 160 7.50 17.14 9.94
CA SER A 160 6.49 18.01 9.31
C SER A 160 5.17 17.94 10.07
N ARG A 161 4.29 18.93 9.84
CA ARG A 161 2.86 18.87 10.21
C ARG A 161 1.97 18.44 9.06
N ASP A 162 2.55 18.21 7.88
CA ASP A 162 1.85 17.83 6.65
C ASP A 162 2.37 16.46 6.18
N ALA A 163 1.43 15.51 6.04
CA ALA A 163 1.73 14.13 5.67
C ALA A 163 2.15 13.97 4.21
N VAL A 164 1.63 14.83 3.32
CA VAL A 164 1.95 14.80 1.90
C VAL A 164 3.34 15.41 1.71
N ALA A 165 3.59 16.57 2.31
CA ALA A 165 4.87 17.27 2.19
C ALA A 165 6.05 16.41 2.68
N ILE A 166 5.90 15.73 3.82
CA ILE A 166 6.99 14.90 4.37
C ILE A 166 7.29 13.67 3.50
N ASP A 167 6.27 13.04 2.93
CA ASP A 167 6.46 11.86 2.07
C ASP A 167 7.03 12.28 0.71
N THR A 168 6.59 13.41 0.14
CA THR A 168 7.19 14.00 -1.07
C THR A 168 8.67 14.33 -0.83
N ALA A 169 8.98 15.11 0.22
CA ALA A 169 10.35 15.47 0.54
C ALA A 169 11.23 14.24 0.80
N SER A 170 10.70 13.23 1.51
CA SER A 170 11.44 12.00 1.78
C SER A 170 11.76 11.23 0.49
N TYR A 171 10.77 11.13 -0.41
CA TYR A 171 10.93 10.45 -1.68
C TYR A 171 11.99 11.13 -2.56
N GLU A 172 11.88 12.45 -2.70
CA GLU A 172 12.77 13.26 -3.54
C GLU A 172 14.21 13.23 -3.00
N LEU A 173 14.41 13.44 -1.70
CA LEU A 173 15.76 13.37 -1.10
C LEU A 173 16.42 12.00 -1.30
N VAL A 174 15.65 10.91 -1.22
CA VAL A 174 16.18 9.55 -1.48
C VAL A 174 16.54 9.37 -2.95
N CYS A 175 15.67 9.78 -3.86
CA CYS A 175 15.92 9.64 -5.30
C CYS A 175 17.09 10.51 -5.76
N ASP A 176 17.20 11.73 -5.23
CA ASP A 176 18.28 12.67 -5.51
C ASP A 176 19.62 12.16 -4.99
N ALA A 177 19.66 11.66 -3.74
CA ALA A 177 20.87 11.07 -3.17
C ALA A 177 21.34 9.82 -3.94
N ALA A 178 20.40 9.03 -4.48
CA ALA A 178 20.71 7.87 -5.31
C ALA A 178 20.98 8.20 -6.79
N GLY A 179 20.63 9.40 -7.25
CA GLY A 179 20.66 9.81 -8.65
C GLY A 179 19.66 9.06 -9.55
N LYS A 180 18.66 8.39 -8.96
CA LYS A 180 17.66 7.56 -9.66
C LYS A 180 16.48 7.22 -8.76
N ASP A 181 15.36 6.82 -9.36
CA ASP A 181 14.21 6.29 -8.64
C ASP A 181 14.45 4.84 -8.19
N VAL A 182 15.04 4.71 -7.00
CA VAL A 182 15.37 3.41 -6.39
C VAL A 182 14.13 2.56 -6.09
N PHE A 183 12.98 3.19 -5.81
CA PHE A 183 11.76 2.46 -5.48
C PHE A 183 11.13 1.86 -6.73
N HIS A 184 11.13 2.61 -7.84
CA HIS A 184 10.69 2.11 -9.13
C HIS A 184 11.61 0.99 -9.64
N GLU A 185 12.92 1.14 -9.53
CA GLU A 185 13.87 0.12 -10.00
C GLU A 185 13.68 -1.22 -9.27
N VAL A 186 13.42 -1.17 -7.97
CA VAL A 186 13.22 -2.37 -7.14
C VAL A 186 11.85 -3.01 -7.37
N HIS A 187 10.78 -2.22 -7.47
CA HIS A 187 9.41 -2.73 -7.44
C HIS A 187 8.71 -2.76 -8.79
N GLY A 188 9.23 -2.06 -9.81
CA GLY A 188 8.62 -1.96 -11.13
C GLY A 188 7.27 -1.23 -11.15
N ILE A 189 7.00 -0.41 -10.14
CA ILE A 189 5.73 0.33 -9.99
C ILE A 189 5.99 1.83 -9.82
N TYR A 190 5.00 2.64 -10.15
CA TYR A 190 5.04 4.06 -9.84
C TYR A 190 4.66 4.27 -8.37
N SER A 191 5.58 4.88 -7.60
CA SER A 191 5.55 4.92 -6.13
C SER A 191 4.77 6.10 -5.55
N MET A 192 4.44 7.10 -6.36
CA MET A 192 3.83 8.36 -5.89
C MET A 192 2.30 8.38 -5.94
N VAL A 193 1.63 7.30 -6.37
CA VAL A 193 0.16 7.29 -6.49
C VAL A 193 -0.53 7.56 -5.15
N GLN A 194 0.01 7.03 -4.05
CA GLN A 194 -0.55 7.28 -2.71
C GLN A 194 -0.38 8.74 -2.27
N VAL A 195 0.71 9.41 -2.67
CA VAL A 195 0.99 10.81 -2.34
C VAL A 195 0.07 11.74 -3.14
N GLU A 196 0.01 11.53 -4.46
CA GLU A 196 -0.86 12.31 -5.35
C GLU A 196 -2.33 12.16 -4.99
N GLU A 197 -2.77 10.96 -4.59
CA GLU A 197 -4.15 10.75 -4.15
C GLU A 197 -4.40 11.43 -2.80
N ALA A 198 -3.44 11.40 -1.87
CA ALA A 198 -3.55 12.09 -0.59
C ALA A 198 -3.70 13.62 -0.77
N GLU A 199 -2.92 14.21 -1.70
CA GLU A 199 -3.06 15.61 -2.07
C GLU A 199 -4.44 15.91 -2.67
N LYS A 200 -4.91 15.10 -3.64
CA LYS A 200 -6.27 15.22 -4.22
C LYS A 200 -7.38 15.11 -3.18
N LEU A 201 -7.16 14.29 -2.15
CA LEU A 201 -8.10 14.11 -1.04
C LEU A 201 -8.07 15.27 -0.02
N GLY A 202 -7.12 16.21 -0.16
CA GLY A 202 -6.99 17.42 0.65
C GLY A 202 -6.44 17.17 2.04
N ILE A 203 -5.55 16.18 2.22
CA ILE A 203 -4.92 15.89 3.53
C ILE A 203 -3.48 16.43 3.65
N GLY A 204 -3.07 17.27 2.71
CA GLY A 204 -1.79 17.95 2.67
C GLY A 204 -1.47 18.44 1.27
N THR A 205 -0.26 18.96 1.07
CA THR A 205 0.27 19.36 -0.24
C THR A 205 1.66 18.79 -0.49
N GLY A 206 1.98 18.52 -1.76
CA GLY A 206 3.31 18.14 -2.18
C GLY A 206 4.30 19.30 -2.20
N GLU A 207 3.85 20.55 -2.06
CA GLU A 207 4.72 21.71 -1.94
C GLU A 207 5.37 21.78 -0.56
N TYR A 208 6.69 21.95 -0.51
CA TYR A 208 7.43 22.07 0.74
C TYR A 208 8.66 22.97 0.62
N VAL A 209 9.17 23.41 1.77
CA VAL A 209 10.47 24.07 1.91
C VAL A 209 11.27 23.30 2.95
N LEU A 210 12.53 22.98 2.64
CA LEU A 210 13.44 22.35 3.61
C LEU A 210 14.16 23.41 4.43
N GLU A 211 14.02 23.31 5.74
CA GLU A 211 14.75 24.12 6.71
C GLU A 211 15.59 23.19 7.59
N SER A 212 16.91 23.42 7.63
CA SER A 212 17.80 22.73 8.56
C SER A 212 17.80 23.45 9.91
N VAL A 213 17.69 22.68 10.99
CA VAL A 213 17.61 23.16 12.37
C VAL A 213 18.81 22.71 13.17
#